data_AF-A0A1H4F449-F1
#
_entry.id   AF-A0A1H4F449-F1
#
_cell.length_a   1.000
_cell.length_b   1.000
_cell.length_c   1.000
_cell.angle_alpha   90.00
_cell.angle_beta   90.00
_cell.angle_gamma   90.00
#
_symmetry.space_group_name_H-M   'P 1'
#
loop_
_entity.id
_entity.type
_entity.pdbx_description
1 polymer ?
#
loop_
_entity_poly.entity_id
_entity_poly.type
_entity_poly.pdbx_seq_one_letter_code
_entity_poly.pdbx_strand_id
1 'polypeptide(L)'
;MIRDMQRNGIKAVRNSNLELYRIIVMLLIVAHHYVVNSGVMHAMQENPTSLPSLYYYILGAWGKVGINCFVLITGYFMCTSSITLKKFLKLFTEVCFYMVAINAIFFLSGYEALTLKNVWSDMQSLLDVSQYFTSCFIMFYLFIPFLNTLVHNMTRRQHLYLIVLCLSIFSGIKTFMLGQVTINYVVWFCILYFIASYIRMYQPMKQLHWGYLLGGALFLSLASVIMILFIAERTGYNLPQYYFISDSNKLLAVLLSVCAFMYFKDLRIPQSKVINTVAQSCFGVLQIHANSDAMRQWLWKDMLNVEGQYHSDNYVLYSLLSILSIYIVCTVVDQLRIICLEKPLFKYLDKRGWT
;
A
#
# COMPACT_ATOMS: atom_id res chain seq x y z
N MET A 1 -13.28 18.97 24.72
CA MET A 1 -14.00 18.39 23.56
C MET A 1 -13.40 17.08 23.05
N ILE A 2 -12.15 17.01 22.54
CA ILE A 2 -11.55 15.71 22.12
C ILE A 2 -11.16 14.82 23.32
N ARG A 3 -10.73 15.42 24.44
CA ARG A 3 -10.45 14.67 25.68
C ARG A 3 -11.71 14.07 26.34
N ASP A 4 -12.89 14.62 26.06
CA ASP A 4 -14.16 14.15 26.66
C ASP A 4 -14.78 12.98 25.88
N MET A 5 -14.43 12.81 24.60
CA MET A 5 -14.90 11.70 23.77
C MET A 5 -14.26 10.36 24.13
N GLN A 6 -13.12 10.33 24.82
CA GLN A 6 -12.52 9.09 25.32
C GLN A 6 -13.13 8.61 26.64
N ARG A 7 -13.85 9.48 27.36
CA ARG A 7 -14.44 9.17 28.67
C ARG A 7 -15.82 8.52 28.56
N ASN A 8 -16.53 8.76 27.46
CA ASN A 8 -17.77 8.08 27.10
C ASN A 8 -17.46 7.11 25.96
N GLY A 9 -17.83 5.83 26.05
CA GLY A 9 -17.54 4.77 25.06
C GLY A 9 -18.12 4.94 23.64
N ILE A 10 -18.21 6.18 23.14
CA ILE A 10 -18.58 6.55 21.78
C ILE A 10 -17.42 6.13 20.88
N LYS A 11 -17.60 5.04 20.13
CA LYS A 11 -16.66 4.64 19.08
C LYS A 11 -16.45 5.82 18.13
N ALA A 12 -15.19 6.20 17.93
CA ALA A 12 -14.82 7.22 16.94
C ALA A 12 -15.41 6.84 15.57
N VAL A 13 -16.15 7.77 14.97
CA VAL A 13 -16.79 7.58 13.67
C VAL A 13 -15.70 7.57 12.59
N ARG A 14 -15.72 6.56 11.71
CA ARG A 14 -14.75 6.44 10.60
C ARG A 14 -14.94 7.56 9.59
N ASN A 15 -13.86 7.97 8.92
CA ASN A 15 -13.96 9.01 7.91
C ASN A 15 -14.15 8.38 6.52
N SER A 16 -15.39 8.32 6.02
CA SER A 16 -15.72 7.57 4.80
C SER A 16 -14.96 8.02 3.56
N ASN A 17 -14.51 9.28 3.49
CA ASN A 17 -13.63 9.76 2.42
C ASN A 17 -12.24 9.07 2.42
N LEU A 18 -11.62 8.91 3.59
CA LEU A 18 -10.33 8.24 3.75
C LEU A 18 -10.47 6.72 3.68
N GLU A 19 -11.63 6.17 4.02
CA GLU A 19 -11.95 4.76 3.75
C GLU A 19 -12.11 4.49 2.25
N LEU A 20 -12.81 5.36 1.51
CA LEU A 20 -12.86 5.29 0.04
C LEU A 20 -11.47 5.40 -0.57
N TYR A 21 -10.64 6.29 -0.04
CA TYR A 21 -9.25 6.42 -0.47
C TYR A 21 -8.47 5.11 -0.29
N ARG A 22 -8.62 4.40 0.85
CA ARG A 22 -8.00 3.08 1.05
C ARG A 22 -8.45 2.06 0.00
N ILE A 23 -9.72 2.08 -0.38
CA ILE A 23 -10.28 1.17 -1.42
C ILE A 23 -9.62 1.45 -2.76
N ILE A 24 -9.60 2.71 -3.19
CA ILE A 24 -9.02 3.12 -4.47
C ILE A 24 -7.53 2.78 -4.52
N VAL A 25 -6.78 3.07 -3.45
CA VAL A 25 -5.35 2.75 -3.39
C VAL A 25 -5.12 1.23 -3.44
N MET A 26 -5.95 0.42 -2.77
CA MET A 26 -5.81 -1.03 -2.84
C MET A 26 -6.10 -1.56 -4.25
N LEU A 27 -7.10 -1.03 -4.96
CA LEU A 27 -7.35 -1.39 -6.36
C LEU A 27 -6.14 -1.05 -7.26
N LEU A 28 -5.50 0.09 -7.05
CA LEU A 28 -4.27 0.45 -7.76
C LEU A 28 -3.09 -0.48 -7.44
N ILE A 29 -3.00 -1.01 -6.21
CA ILE A 29 -2.00 -2.02 -5.84
C ILE A 29 -2.30 -3.36 -6.51
N VAL A 30 -3.57 -3.78 -6.55
CA VAL A 30 -3.97 -5.00 -7.29
C VAL A 30 -3.65 -4.84 -8.78
N ALA A 31 -3.92 -3.67 -9.37
CA ALA A 31 -3.56 -3.35 -10.76
C ALA A 31 -2.04 -3.36 -10.99
N HIS A 32 -1.25 -2.85 -10.04
CA HIS A 32 0.20 -2.97 -10.08
C HIS A 32 0.64 -4.44 -10.11
N HIS A 33 0.13 -5.25 -9.18
CA HIS A 33 0.44 -6.68 -9.09
C HIS A 33 -0.04 -7.49 -10.31
N TYR A 34 -1.15 -7.08 -10.94
CA TYR A 34 -1.61 -7.64 -12.22
C TYR A 34 -0.53 -7.54 -13.30
N VAL A 35 0.25 -6.46 -13.31
CA VAL A 35 1.33 -6.27 -14.28
C VAL A 35 2.64 -6.91 -13.80
N VAL A 36 3.08 -6.61 -12.58
CA VAL A 36 4.45 -6.98 -12.17
C VAL A 36 4.60 -8.44 -11.73
N ASN A 37 3.52 -9.12 -11.33
CA ASN A 37 3.60 -10.51 -10.89
C ASN A 37 3.28 -11.52 -12.02
N SER A 38 2.81 -11.05 -13.16
CA SER A 38 2.18 -11.91 -14.16
C SER A 38 3.06 -12.32 -15.33
N GLY A 39 4.28 -11.79 -15.43
CA GLY A 39 5.21 -12.06 -16.55
C GLY A 39 5.00 -11.16 -17.77
N VAL A 40 3.86 -10.47 -17.88
CA VAL A 40 3.51 -9.61 -19.04
C VAL A 40 4.52 -8.51 -19.34
N MET A 41 5.35 -8.14 -18.36
CA MET A 41 6.44 -7.18 -18.55
C MET A 41 7.43 -7.60 -19.65
N HIS A 42 7.65 -8.90 -19.88
CA HIS A 42 8.50 -9.37 -20.98
C HIS A 42 7.91 -9.00 -22.34
N ALA A 43 6.64 -9.34 -22.58
CA ALA A 43 5.92 -8.95 -23.80
C ALA A 43 5.86 -7.43 -23.98
N MET A 44 5.72 -6.68 -22.87
CA MET A 44 5.74 -5.21 -22.92
C MET A 44 7.10 -4.66 -23.37
N GLN A 45 8.20 -5.25 -22.90
CA GLN A 45 9.56 -4.82 -23.23
C GLN A 45 9.95 -5.09 -24.68
N GLU A 46 9.36 -6.11 -25.32
CA GLU A 46 9.58 -6.39 -26.75
C GLU A 46 9.00 -5.28 -27.65
N ASN A 47 7.88 -4.67 -27.24
CA ASN A 47 7.20 -3.62 -28.00
C ASN A 47 6.78 -2.46 -27.07
N PRO A 48 7.72 -1.69 -26.50
CA PRO A 48 7.49 -0.84 -25.33
C PRO A 48 6.56 0.35 -25.57
N THR A 49 6.42 0.79 -26.82
CA THR A 49 5.57 1.93 -27.21
C THR A 49 4.29 1.51 -27.94
N SER A 50 4.04 0.20 -28.08
CA SER A 50 2.76 -0.29 -28.58
C SER A 50 1.60 0.09 -27.66
N LEU A 51 0.39 0.19 -28.19
CA LEU A 51 -0.80 0.55 -27.39
C LEU A 51 -1.04 -0.41 -26.20
N PRO A 52 -0.89 -1.74 -26.34
CA PRO A 52 -0.99 -2.66 -25.20
C PRO A 52 0.09 -2.39 -24.13
N SER A 53 1.35 -2.19 -24.53
CA SER A 53 2.43 -1.84 -23.59
C SER A 53 2.17 -0.55 -22.86
N LEU A 54 1.80 0.52 -23.56
CA LEU A 54 1.50 1.83 -22.94
C LEU A 54 0.37 1.69 -21.92
N TYR A 55 -0.68 0.94 -22.27
CA TYR A 55 -1.77 0.64 -21.35
C TYR A 55 -1.27 -0.07 -20.08
N TYR A 56 -0.50 -1.15 -20.22
CA TYR A 56 0.00 -1.92 -19.08
C TYR A 56 1.03 -1.15 -18.24
N TYR A 57 1.88 -0.32 -18.86
CA TYR A 57 2.79 0.55 -18.12
C TYR A 57 2.04 1.58 -17.27
N ILE A 58 0.95 2.14 -17.80
CA ILE A 58 0.09 3.07 -17.05
C ILE A 58 -0.67 2.32 -15.95
N LEU A 59 -1.22 1.14 -16.24
CA LEU A 59 -1.95 0.33 -15.26
C LEU A 59 -1.03 -0.08 -14.08
N GLY A 60 0.21 -0.44 -14.39
CA GLY A 60 1.21 -0.96 -13.46
C GLY A 60 1.99 0.09 -12.67
N ALA A 61 1.79 1.39 -12.90
CA ALA A 61 2.67 2.44 -12.38
C ALA A 61 2.56 2.70 -10.85
N TRP A 62 1.47 2.29 -10.21
CA TRP A 62 1.02 2.94 -8.97
C TRP A 62 1.35 2.22 -7.65
N GLY A 63 1.96 1.03 -7.68
CA GLY A 63 2.15 0.21 -6.47
C GLY A 63 2.96 0.90 -5.37
N LYS A 64 4.11 1.49 -5.71
CA LYS A 64 4.99 2.19 -4.74
C LYS A 64 4.36 3.46 -4.18
N VAL A 65 3.61 4.18 -5.01
CA VAL A 65 2.81 5.33 -4.56
C VAL A 65 1.74 4.85 -3.57
N GLY A 66 1.10 3.73 -3.85
CA GLY A 66 0.09 3.14 -2.97
C GLY A 66 0.62 2.76 -1.59
N ILE A 67 1.86 2.28 -1.48
CA ILE A 67 2.54 2.05 -0.20
C ILE A 67 2.57 3.35 0.62
N ASN A 68 3.03 4.45 0.02
CA ASN A 68 3.05 5.74 0.72
C ASN A 68 1.67 6.16 1.19
N CYS A 69 0.66 6.01 0.32
CA CYS A 69 -0.72 6.36 0.63
C CYS A 69 -1.24 5.60 1.86
N PHE A 70 -1.02 4.28 1.94
CA PHE A 70 -1.45 3.46 3.09
C PHE A 70 -0.79 3.89 4.40
N VAL A 71 0.51 4.18 4.37
CA VAL A 71 1.26 4.61 5.55
C VAL A 71 0.87 6.01 5.98
N LEU A 72 0.63 6.94 5.05
CA LEU A 72 0.14 8.29 5.36
C LEU A 72 -1.20 8.25 6.10
N ILE A 73 -2.16 7.43 5.66
CA ILE A 73 -3.45 7.28 6.36
C ILE A 73 -3.21 6.73 7.77
N THR A 74 -2.34 5.73 7.92
CA THR A 74 -2.01 5.15 9.22
C THR A 74 -1.37 6.18 10.15
N GLY A 75 -0.35 6.90 9.69
CA GLY A 75 0.32 7.92 10.48
C GLY A 75 -0.61 9.05 10.91
N TYR A 76 -1.51 9.48 10.01
CA TYR A 76 -2.46 10.56 10.26
C TYR A 76 -3.41 10.27 11.42
N PHE A 77 -3.89 9.03 11.54
CA PHE A 77 -4.79 8.62 12.64
C PHE A 77 -4.03 8.20 13.89
N MET A 78 -2.91 7.50 13.73
CA MET A 78 -2.18 6.90 14.84
C MET A 78 -1.34 7.92 15.62
N CYS A 79 -1.00 9.07 15.03
CA CYS A 79 -0.26 10.12 15.73
C CYS A 79 -1.01 10.80 16.88
N THR A 80 -2.34 10.63 16.93
CA THR A 80 -3.19 11.14 18.01
C THR A 80 -3.83 10.03 18.84
N SER A 81 -3.47 8.77 18.56
CA SER A 81 -4.03 7.59 19.22
C SER A 81 -2.97 6.89 20.04
N SER A 82 -3.38 6.25 21.15
CA SER A 82 -2.55 5.22 21.76
C SER A 82 -2.58 3.95 20.91
N ILE A 83 -1.41 3.35 20.73
CA ILE A 83 -1.26 1.98 20.25
C ILE A 83 -1.64 1.09 21.44
N THR A 84 -2.69 0.30 21.28
CA THR A 84 -3.06 -0.72 22.27
C THR A 84 -2.59 -2.07 21.78
N LEU A 85 -2.30 -2.98 22.71
CA LEU A 85 -1.96 -4.37 22.39
C LEU A 85 -3.02 -5.00 21.48
N LYS A 86 -4.31 -4.69 21.71
CA LYS A 86 -5.42 -5.11 20.86
C LYS A 86 -5.26 -4.74 19.39
N LYS A 87 -4.86 -3.49 19.08
CA LYS A 87 -4.71 -3.06 17.69
C LYS A 87 -3.53 -3.77 17.01
N PHE A 88 -2.44 -3.97 17.74
CA PHE A 88 -1.29 -4.74 17.25
C PHE A 88 -1.67 -6.20 17.01
N LEU A 89 -2.32 -6.86 17.97
CA LEU A 89 -2.76 -8.25 17.83
C LEU A 89 -3.73 -8.43 16.66
N LYS A 90 -4.64 -7.49 16.39
CA LYS A 90 -5.51 -7.54 15.21
C LYS A 90 -4.71 -7.63 13.91
N LEU A 91 -3.72 -6.74 13.76
CA LEU A 91 -2.82 -6.74 12.60
C LEU A 91 -2.02 -8.04 12.51
N PHE A 92 -1.38 -8.44 13.61
CA PHE A 92 -0.48 -9.59 13.64
C PHE A 92 -1.23 -10.90 13.39
N THR A 93 -2.36 -11.12 14.05
CA THR A 93 -3.17 -12.35 13.87
C THR A 93 -3.77 -12.45 12.47
N GLU A 94 -4.13 -11.33 11.83
CA GLU A 94 -4.58 -11.31 10.44
C GLU A 94 -3.47 -11.80 9.49
N VAL A 95 -2.25 -11.29 9.65
CA VAL A 95 -1.10 -11.68 8.82
C VAL A 95 -0.77 -13.17 9.02
N CYS A 96 -0.66 -13.61 10.28
CA CYS A 96 -0.40 -15.02 10.58
C CYS A 96 -1.50 -15.94 10.06
N PHE A 97 -2.77 -15.54 10.17
CA PHE A 97 -3.89 -16.32 9.65
C PHE A 97 -3.76 -16.55 8.15
N TYR A 98 -3.56 -15.51 7.36
CA TYR A 98 -3.48 -15.66 5.90
C TYR A 98 -2.25 -16.41 5.45
N MET A 99 -1.09 -16.19 6.08
CA MET A 99 0.12 -16.98 5.82
C MET A 99 -0.16 -18.48 6.00
N VAL A 100 -0.70 -18.88 7.17
CA VAL A 100 -0.97 -20.29 7.45
C VAL A 100 -2.06 -20.85 6.55
N ALA A 101 -3.18 -20.13 6.39
CA ALA A 101 -4.33 -20.63 5.64
C ALA A 101 -4.02 -20.81 4.15
N ILE A 102 -3.33 -19.85 3.53
CA ILE A 102 -3.03 -19.90 2.09
C ILE A 102 -1.98 -20.98 1.80
N ASN A 103 -0.92 -21.07 2.61
CA ASN A 103 0.09 -22.11 2.39
C ASN A 103 -0.48 -23.50 2.64
N ALA A 104 -1.37 -23.66 3.64
CA ALA A 104 -2.08 -24.92 3.83
C ALA A 104 -2.91 -25.31 2.60
N ILE A 105 -3.60 -24.36 1.94
CA ILE A 105 -4.35 -24.63 0.70
C ILE A 105 -3.41 -25.10 -0.42
N PHE A 106 -2.26 -24.46 -0.61
CA PHE A 106 -1.30 -24.86 -1.65
C PHE A 106 -0.63 -26.21 -1.37
N PHE A 107 -0.33 -26.53 -0.11
CA PHE A 107 0.20 -27.84 0.26
C PHE A 107 -0.86 -28.96 0.11
N LEU A 108 -2.10 -28.71 0.54
CA LEU A 108 -3.17 -29.72 0.47
C LEU A 108 -3.66 -29.98 -0.96
N SER A 109 -3.61 -28.97 -1.83
CA SER A 109 -3.93 -29.13 -3.26
C SER A 109 -2.82 -29.82 -4.06
N GLY A 110 -1.62 -29.98 -3.49
CA GLY A 110 -0.45 -30.49 -4.18
C GLY A 110 0.20 -29.49 -5.13
N TYR A 111 -0.22 -28.22 -5.10
CA TYR A 111 0.37 -27.15 -5.91
C TYR A 111 1.79 -26.80 -5.43
N GLU A 112 2.03 -26.85 -4.13
CA GLU A 112 3.37 -26.82 -3.54
C GLU A 112 3.68 -28.10 -2.78
N ALA A 113 4.93 -28.56 -2.87
CA ALA A 113 5.39 -29.68 -2.07
C ALA A 113 5.51 -29.29 -0.59
N LEU A 114 4.91 -30.08 0.30
CA LEU A 114 5.08 -29.92 1.74
C LEU A 114 6.49 -30.39 2.16
N THR A 115 7.42 -29.45 2.22
CA THR A 115 8.81 -29.68 2.67
C THR A 115 9.17 -28.72 3.79
N LEU A 116 10.08 -29.13 4.68
CA LEU A 116 10.61 -28.24 5.74
C LEU A 116 11.20 -26.95 5.16
N LYS A 117 11.81 -27.04 3.97
CA LYS A 117 12.36 -25.88 3.25
C LYS A 117 11.28 -24.87 2.88
N ASN A 118 10.17 -25.32 2.29
CA ASN A 118 9.09 -24.42 1.86
C ASN A 118 8.39 -23.79 3.07
N VAL A 119 8.09 -24.58 4.10
CA VAL A 119 7.53 -24.06 5.37
C VAL A 119 8.46 -23.02 6.00
N TRP A 120 9.77 -23.26 6.02
CA TRP A 120 10.73 -22.29 6.54
C TRP A 120 10.80 -21.01 5.69
N SER A 121 10.81 -21.14 4.37
CA SER A 121 10.82 -20.01 3.43
C SER A 121 9.62 -19.09 3.66
N ASP A 122 8.43 -19.68 3.87
CA ASP A 122 7.22 -18.93 4.16
C ASP A 122 7.32 -18.15 5.48
N MET A 123 7.83 -18.79 6.53
CA MET A 123 8.01 -18.11 7.82
C MET A 123 9.09 -17.02 7.75
N GLN A 124 10.14 -17.24 6.96
CA GLN A 124 11.21 -16.26 6.76
C GLN A 124 10.69 -14.98 6.10
N SER A 125 9.66 -15.06 5.25
CA SER A 125 9.05 -13.90 4.61
C SER A 125 8.47 -12.88 5.62
N LEU A 126 8.01 -13.34 6.80
CA LEU A 126 7.57 -12.45 7.89
C LEU A 126 8.74 -11.73 8.58
N LEU A 127 9.92 -12.34 8.55
CA LEU A 127 11.14 -11.81 9.15
C LEU A 127 11.99 -11.01 8.17
N ASP A 128 11.68 -11.04 6.87
CA ASP A 128 12.38 -10.24 5.87
C ASP A 128 11.91 -8.77 5.94
N VAL A 129 12.68 -7.96 6.67
CA VAL A 129 12.41 -6.52 6.87
C VAL A 129 13.19 -5.64 5.88
N SER A 130 13.52 -6.16 4.69
CA SER A 130 14.20 -5.37 3.65
C SER A 130 13.23 -4.44 2.91
N GLN A 131 12.31 -5.02 2.15
CA GLN A 131 11.42 -4.32 1.21
C GLN A 131 10.00 -4.91 1.14
N TYR A 132 9.69 -5.94 1.93
CA TYR A 132 8.34 -6.51 1.98
C TYR A 132 7.42 -5.60 2.80
N PHE A 133 6.30 -5.17 2.20
CA PHE A 133 5.38 -4.23 2.85
C PHE A 133 4.86 -4.77 4.19
N THR A 134 4.35 -6.00 4.23
CA THR A 134 3.69 -6.58 5.42
C THR A 134 4.64 -6.66 6.62
N SER A 135 5.81 -7.26 6.45
CA SER A 135 6.82 -7.41 7.52
C SER A 135 7.30 -6.05 8.02
N CYS A 136 7.64 -5.13 7.09
CA CYS A 136 8.07 -3.79 7.44
C CYS A 136 6.96 -2.99 8.12
N PHE A 137 5.70 -3.20 7.74
CA PHE A 137 4.54 -2.53 8.34
C PHE A 137 4.29 -3.00 9.77
N ILE A 138 4.46 -4.30 10.06
CA ILE A 138 4.40 -4.83 11.43
C ILE A 138 5.49 -4.19 12.30
N MET A 139 6.74 -4.15 11.82
CA MET A 139 7.85 -3.54 12.56
C MET A 139 7.63 -2.04 12.78
N PHE A 140 7.23 -1.33 11.74
CA PHE A 140 6.83 0.07 11.84
C PHE A 140 5.73 0.29 12.88
N TYR A 141 4.75 -0.61 12.98
CA TYR A 141 3.66 -0.52 13.97
C TYR A 141 4.19 -0.52 15.41
N LEU A 142 5.25 -1.29 15.69
CA LEU A 142 5.93 -1.33 16.99
C LEU A 142 6.68 -0.02 17.30
N PHE A 143 7.13 0.72 16.28
CA PHE A 143 7.79 2.01 16.45
C PHE A 143 6.82 3.17 16.74
N ILE A 144 5.54 3.04 16.38
CA ILE A 144 4.55 4.13 16.52
C ILE A 144 4.50 4.76 17.92
N PRO A 145 4.54 4.02 19.06
CA PRO A 145 4.56 4.64 20.40
C PRO A 145 5.74 5.59 20.60
N PHE A 146 6.93 5.22 20.13
CA PHE A 146 8.13 6.05 20.23
C PHE A 146 8.07 7.24 19.28
N LEU A 147 7.56 7.03 18.06
CA LEU A 147 7.31 8.11 17.11
C LEU A 147 6.30 9.12 17.66
N ASN A 148 5.27 8.66 18.38
CA ASN A 148 4.34 9.52 19.10
C ASN A 148 5.04 10.38 20.14
N THR A 149 5.84 9.78 21.01
CA THR A 149 6.64 10.52 21.99
C THR A 149 7.49 11.59 21.30
N LEU A 150 8.17 11.26 20.20
CA LEU A 150 8.99 12.21 19.47
C LEU A 150 8.17 13.39 18.90
N VAL A 151 7.10 13.12 18.14
CA VAL A 151 6.33 14.20 17.46
C VAL A 151 5.59 15.10 18.44
N HIS A 152 5.17 14.59 19.60
CA HIS A 152 4.51 15.41 20.64
C HIS A 152 5.47 16.27 21.45
N ASN A 153 6.77 15.94 21.45
CA ASN A 153 7.80 16.73 22.14
C ASN A 153 8.56 17.69 21.20
N MET A 154 8.35 17.60 19.89
CA MET A 154 8.93 18.55 18.93
C MET A 154 8.08 19.83 18.84
N THR A 155 8.76 20.96 18.75
CA THR A 155 8.13 22.19 18.25
C THR A 155 7.77 22.05 16.77
N ARG A 156 6.81 22.85 16.29
CA ARG A 156 6.42 22.88 14.87
C ARG A 156 7.62 23.10 13.92
N ARG A 157 8.60 23.91 14.33
CA ARG A 157 9.81 24.17 13.52
C ARG A 157 10.73 22.95 13.49
N GLN A 158 10.98 22.32 14.63
CA GLN A 158 11.80 21.10 14.70
C GLN A 158 11.19 19.97 13.86
N HIS A 159 9.87 19.77 13.94
CA HIS A 159 9.18 18.76 13.14
C HIS A 159 9.31 19.04 11.64
N LEU A 160 9.14 20.30 11.21
CA LEU A 160 9.33 20.67 9.81
C LEU A 160 10.78 20.46 9.34
N TYR A 161 11.77 20.88 10.14
CA TYR A 161 13.18 20.69 9.82
C TYR A 161 13.55 19.22 9.71
N LEU A 162 13.01 18.35 10.57
CA LEU A 162 13.19 16.91 10.47
C LEU A 162 12.63 16.37 9.15
N ILE A 163 11.42 16.78 8.74
CA ILE A 163 10.84 16.36 7.46
C ILE A 163 11.70 16.82 6.29
N VAL A 164 12.13 18.09 6.27
CA VAL A 164 12.96 18.65 5.19
C VAL A 164 14.30 17.92 5.13
N LEU A 165 14.92 17.64 6.27
CA LEU A 165 16.17 16.87 6.34
C LEU A 165 15.99 15.47 5.76
N CYS A 166 14.98 14.73 6.22
CA CYS A 166 14.70 13.38 5.73
C CYS A 166 14.39 13.36 4.22
N LEU A 167 13.55 14.28 3.72
CA LEU A 167 13.22 14.33 2.30
C LEU A 167 14.42 14.75 1.44
N SER A 168 15.25 15.67 1.92
CA SER A 168 16.48 16.07 1.21
C SER A 168 17.42 14.87 1.03
N ILE A 169 17.66 14.12 2.11
CA ILE A 169 18.56 12.95 2.09
C ILE A 169 17.95 11.79 1.29
N PHE A 170 16.74 11.35 1.65
CA PHE A 170 16.21 10.08 1.14
C PHE A 170 15.46 10.20 -0.18
N SER A 171 14.90 11.38 -0.50
CA SER A 171 14.19 11.62 -1.76
C SER A 171 14.97 12.52 -2.71
N GLY A 172 15.59 13.59 -2.21
CA GLY A 172 16.36 14.53 -3.01
C GLY A 172 17.57 13.87 -3.66
N ILE A 173 18.47 13.30 -2.85
CA ILE A 173 19.68 12.61 -3.36
C ILE A 173 19.29 11.49 -4.33
N LYS A 174 18.33 10.64 -3.96
CA LYS A 174 17.90 9.50 -4.80
C LYS A 174 17.23 9.90 -6.11
N THR A 175 16.55 11.04 -6.16
CA THR A 175 15.86 11.49 -7.37
C THR A 175 16.80 12.24 -8.29
N PHE A 176 17.58 13.19 -7.76
CA PHE A 176 18.32 14.15 -8.56
C PHE A 176 19.81 13.85 -8.68
N MET A 177 20.43 13.25 -7.67
CA MET A 177 21.89 13.11 -7.64
C MET A 177 22.37 11.74 -8.12
N LEU A 178 21.47 10.90 -8.64
CA LEU A 178 21.72 9.49 -9.01
C LEU A 178 22.44 8.69 -7.89
N GLY A 179 22.41 9.19 -6.65
CA GLY A 179 23.10 8.59 -5.53
C GLY A 179 22.40 7.31 -5.09
N GLN A 180 23.18 6.30 -4.72
CA GLN A 180 22.64 5.05 -4.17
C GLN A 180 22.24 5.24 -2.71
N VAL A 181 21.04 5.78 -2.50
CA VAL A 181 20.41 5.81 -1.17
C VAL A 181 19.51 4.59 -1.02
N THR A 182 20.06 3.56 -0.38
CA THR A 182 19.31 2.38 0.04
C THR A 182 18.66 2.66 1.39
N ILE A 183 17.33 2.50 1.44
CA ILE A 183 16.54 2.66 2.66
C ILE A 183 15.57 1.49 2.73
N ASN A 184 15.48 0.86 3.89
CA ASN A 184 14.46 -0.16 4.11
C ASN A 184 13.09 0.50 4.35
N TYR A 185 12.02 -0.27 4.16
CA TYR A 185 10.68 0.29 4.29
C TYR A 185 10.31 0.70 5.71
N VAL A 186 10.91 0.12 6.76
CA VAL A 186 10.64 0.56 8.14
C VAL A 186 11.05 2.00 8.37
N VAL A 187 12.28 2.36 8.01
CA VAL A 187 12.77 3.76 8.15
C VAL A 187 11.97 4.68 7.25
N TRP A 188 11.63 4.25 6.03
CA TRP A 188 10.80 5.03 5.13
C TRP A 188 9.39 5.29 5.70
N PHE A 189 8.78 4.30 6.35
CA PHE A 189 7.48 4.44 6.99
C PHE A 189 7.51 5.41 8.17
N CYS A 190 8.61 5.45 8.93
CA CYS A 190 8.83 6.47 9.95
C CYS A 190 8.90 7.89 9.36
N ILE A 191 9.52 8.06 8.18
CA ILE A 191 9.57 9.37 7.50
C ILE A 191 8.18 9.81 7.04
N LEU A 192 7.41 8.90 6.42
CA LEU A 192 6.02 9.15 6.04
C LEU A 192 5.15 9.46 7.27
N TYR A 193 5.44 8.84 8.42
CA TYR A 193 4.79 9.14 9.68
C TYR A 193 5.02 10.59 10.12
N PHE A 194 6.24 11.10 10.00
CA PHE A 194 6.52 12.51 10.28
C PHE A 194 5.71 13.43 9.36
N ILE A 195 5.59 13.12 8.07
CA ILE A 195 4.76 13.90 7.14
C ILE A 195 3.28 13.87 7.56
N ALA A 196 2.73 12.68 7.79
CA ALA A 196 1.32 12.50 8.14
C ALA A 196 0.95 13.16 9.47
N SER A 197 1.82 13.03 10.48
CA SER A 197 1.63 13.67 11.79
C SER A 197 1.72 15.19 11.71
N TYR A 198 2.64 15.75 10.90
CA TYR A 198 2.73 17.19 10.69
C TYR A 198 1.46 17.76 10.06
N ILE A 199 0.94 17.07 9.04
CA ILE A 199 -0.34 17.41 8.41
C ILE A 199 -1.47 17.38 9.43
N ARG A 200 -1.52 16.34 10.29
CA ARG A 200 -2.54 16.19 11.33
C ARG A 200 -2.49 17.30 12.38
N MET A 201 -1.29 17.62 12.88
CA MET A 201 -1.09 18.51 14.02
C MET A 201 -1.20 19.99 13.64
N TYR A 202 -0.71 20.39 12.46
CA TYR A 202 -0.56 21.82 12.13
C TYR A 202 -1.43 22.29 10.96
N GLN A 203 -1.99 21.38 10.16
CA GLN A 203 -2.84 21.71 9.01
C GLN A 203 -2.28 22.87 8.14
N PRO A 204 -1.01 22.82 7.73
CA PRO A 204 -0.26 23.97 7.20
C PRO A 204 -0.74 24.53 5.85
N MET A 205 -1.69 23.86 5.19
CA MET A 205 -1.98 24.04 3.76
C MET A 205 -3.49 24.02 3.46
N LYS A 206 -4.29 24.70 4.27
CA LYS A 206 -5.76 24.73 4.11
C LYS A 206 -6.25 25.45 2.85
N GLN A 207 -5.44 26.36 2.30
CA GLN A 207 -5.84 27.21 1.17
C GLN A 207 -5.42 26.64 -0.21
N LEU A 208 -4.73 25.49 -0.23
CA LEU A 208 -4.28 24.88 -1.49
C LEU A 208 -5.42 24.11 -2.17
N HIS A 209 -5.47 24.22 -3.50
CA HIS A 209 -6.38 23.45 -4.34
C HIS A 209 -5.77 22.09 -4.67
N TRP A 210 -5.93 21.13 -3.74
CA TRP A 210 -5.32 19.80 -3.83
C TRP A 210 -5.69 19.02 -5.09
N GLY A 211 -6.85 19.29 -5.70
CA GLY A 211 -7.25 18.66 -6.97
C GLY A 211 -6.31 19.03 -8.13
N TYR A 212 -5.94 20.31 -8.27
CA TYR A 212 -5.01 20.75 -9.31
C TYR A 212 -3.59 20.22 -9.07
N LEU A 213 -3.15 20.21 -7.80
CA LEU A 213 -1.83 19.66 -7.44
C LEU A 213 -1.76 18.15 -7.69
N LEU A 214 -2.83 17.41 -7.37
CA LEU A 214 -2.96 15.99 -7.70
C LEU A 214 -2.94 15.77 -9.21
N GLY A 215 -3.73 16.53 -9.98
CA GLY A 215 -3.75 16.47 -11.45
C GLY A 215 -2.38 16.75 -12.06
N GLY A 216 -1.68 17.77 -11.58
CA GLY A 216 -0.32 18.10 -12.01
C GLY A 216 0.69 17.00 -11.67
N ALA A 217 0.65 16.46 -10.46
CA ALA A 217 1.54 15.36 -10.04
C ALA A 217 1.28 14.07 -10.85
N LEU A 218 0.01 13.76 -11.14
CA LEU A 218 -0.38 12.63 -12.00
C LEU A 218 0.13 12.83 -13.43
N PHE A 219 -0.10 14.02 -14.00
CA PHE A 219 0.38 14.36 -15.34
C PHE A 219 1.89 14.22 -15.44
N LEU A 220 2.65 14.81 -14.51
CA LEU A 220 4.11 14.70 -14.48
C LEU A 220 4.57 13.24 -14.35
N SER A 221 3.88 12.43 -13.54
CA SER A 221 4.21 11.01 -13.37
C SER A 221 4.02 10.24 -14.67
N LEU A 222 2.85 10.39 -15.30
CA LEU A 222 2.53 9.73 -16.57
C LEU A 222 3.44 10.19 -17.71
N ALA A 223 3.63 11.50 -17.84
CA ALA A 223 4.53 12.08 -18.83
C ALA A 223 5.95 11.56 -18.65
N SER A 224 6.43 11.39 -17.41
CA SER A 224 7.76 10.83 -17.16
C SER A 224 7.90 9.39 -17.63
N VAL A 225 6.88 8.54 -17.40
CA VAL A 225 6.89 7.14 -17.85
C VAL A 225 6.89 7.07 -19.37
N ILE A 226 5.96 7.78 -20.00
CA ILE A 226 5.81 7.81 -21.46
C ILE A 226 7.09 8.34 -22.10
N MET A 227 7.62 9.45 -21.61
CA MET A 227 8.85 10.05 -22.14
C MET A 227 10.05 9.09 -22.05
N ILE A 228 10.24 8.40 -20.93
CA ILE A 228 11.36 7.46 -20.78
C ILE A 228 11.18 6.26 -21.73
N LEU A 229 9.97 5.76 -21.93
CA LEU A 229 9.69 4.68 -22.89
C LEU A 229 10.08 5.08 -24.33
N PHE A 230 9.67 6.26 -24.78
CA PHE A 230 10.03 6.76 -26.11
C PHE A 230 11.54 7.02 -26.25
N ILE A 231 12.20 7.52 -25.20
CA ILE A 231 13.67 7.69 -25.21
C ILE A 231 14.35 6.32 -25.28
N ALA A 232 13.91 5.34 -24.49
CA ALA A 232 14.46 3.99 -24.49
C ALA A 232 14.36 3.34 -25.87
N GLU A 233 13.20 3.43 -26.52
CA GLU A 233 12.99 2.92 -27.87
C GLU A 233 13.88 3.64 -28.91
N ARG A 234 13.96 4.97 -28.86
CA ARG A 234 14.75 5.76 -29.82
C ARG A 234 16.25 5.55 -29.70
N THR A 235 16.72 5.29 -28.49
CA THR A 235 18.15 5.14 -28.20
C THR A 235 18.63 3.70 -28.19
N GLY A 236 17.71 2.73 -28.09
CA GLY A 236 18.02 1.31 -27.92
C GLY A 236 18.54 0.94 -26.53
N TYR A 237 18.63 1.90 -25.59
CA TYR A 237 19.04 1.64 -24.22
C TYR A 237 17.85 1.20 -23.36
N ASN A 238 18.06 0.15 -22.55
CA ASN A 238 17.09 -0.25 -21.54
C ASN A 238 17.10 0.73 -20.36
N LEU A 239 16.20 1.72 -20.39
CA LEU A 239 16.05 2.71 -19.34
C LEU A 239 14.98 2.30 -18.34
N PRO A 240 15.12 2.65 -17.04
CA PRO A 240 14.11 2.37 -16.03
C PRO A 240 12.85 3.22 -16.28
N GLN A 241 11.86 2.67 -16.97
CA GLN A 241 10.65 3.39 -17.41
C GLN A 241 9.87 4.05 -16.27
N TYR A 242 9.95 3.49 -15.06
CA TYR A 242 9.30 4.04 -13.88
C TYR A 242 10.20 4.98 -13.06
N TYR A 243 11.37 5.41 -13.54
CA TYR A 243 12.43 6.03 -12.72
C TYR A 243 11.93 6.98 -11.61
N PHE A 244 11.07 7.95 -11.93
CA PHE A 244 10.59 8.97 -10.99
C PHE A 244 9.55 8.47 -9.97
N ILE A 245 8.98 7.29 -10.18
CA ILE A 245 7.97 6.64 -9.32
C ILE A 245 8.33 5.20 -8.94
N SER A 246 9.50 4.73 -9.36
CA SER A 246 9.98 3.34 -9.26
C SER A 246 10.21 2.88 -7.82
N ASP A 247 10.39 3.84 -6.91
CA ASP A 247 10.53 3.59 -5.48
C ASP A 247 9.68 4.56 -4.68
N SER A 248 9.23 4.09 -3.52
CA SER A 248 8.37 4.80 -2.59
C SER A 248 9.01 6.12 -2.12
N ASN A 249 10.35 6.18 -2.08
CA ASN A 249 11.08 7.38 -1.68
C ASN A 249 11.52 8.30 -2.83
N LYS A 250 11.14 8.03 -4.10
CA LYS A 250 11.34 9.00 -5.17
C LYS A 250 10.44 10.22 -4.95
N LEU A 251 10.95 11.41 -5.28
CA LEU A 251 10.26 12.66 -4.98
C LEU A 251 8.84 12.70 -5.56
N LEU A 252 8.66 12.25 -6.81
CA LEU A 252 7.36 12.30 -7.46
C LEU A 252 6.37 11.30 -6.84
N ALA A 253 6.82 10.14 -6.36
CA ALA A 253 6.00 9.22 -5.59
C ALA A 253 5.55 9.83 -4.24
N VAL A 254 6.42 10.57 -3.56
CA VAL A 254 6.08 11.30 -2.33
C VAL A 254 5.06 12.39 -2.63
N LEU A 255 5.35 13.26 -3.60
CA LEU A 255 4.48 14.38 -3.97
C LEU A 255 3.09 13.89 -4.37
N LEU A 256 3.02 12.86 -5.21
CA LEU A 256 1.76 12.29 -5.66
C LEU A 256 0.95 11.70 -4.49
N SER A 257 1.60 10.93 -3.60
CA SER A 257 0.92 10.34 -2.43
C SER A 257 0.42 11.39 -1.43
N VAL A 258 1.18 12.47 -1.20
CA VAL A 258 0.76 13.60 -0.34
C VAL A 258 -0.39 14.36 -0.98
N CYS A 259 -0.32 14.68 -2.28
CA CYS A 259 -1.41 15.37 -2.98
C CYS A 259 -2.69 14.55 -2.98
N ALA A 260 -2.59 13.25 -3.25
CA ALA A 260 -3.73 12.33 -3.21
C ALA A 260 -4.33 12.25 -1.81
N PHE A 261 -3.50 12.05 -0.78
CA PHE A 261 -3.95 12.01 0.61
C PHE A 261 -4.68 13.30 1.00
N MET A 262 -4.12 14.47 0.67
CA MET A 262 -4.73 15.75 1.00
C MET A 262 -6.04 15.99 0.26
N TYR A 263 -6.11 15.64 -1.03
CA TYR A 263 -7.34 15.72 -1.82
C TYR A 263 -8.47 14.89 -1.19
N PHE A 264 -8.22 13.61 -0.90
CA PHE A 264 -9.23 12.74 -0.29
C PHE A 264 -9.58 13.16 1.14
N LYS A 265 -8.61 13.63 1.93
CA LYS A 265 -8.85 14.14 3.28
C LYS A 265 -9.85 15.30 3.29
N ASP A 266 -9.79 16.18 2.30
CA ASP A 266 -10.65 17.37 2.20
C ASP A 266 -11.94 17.13 1.41
N LEU A 267 -12.07 15.96 0.77
CA LEU A 267 -13.29 15.55 0.08
C LEU A 267 -14.44 15.32 1.06
N ARG A 268 -15.58 15.98 0.81
CA ARG A 268 -16.79 15.86 1.63
C ARG A 268 -17.61 14.66 1.17
N ILE A 269 -17.38 13.51 1.80
CA ILE A 269 -18.19 12.30 1.59
C ILE A 269 -19.04 12.05 2.85
N PRO A 270 -20.37 11.89 2.73
CA PRO A 270 -21.21 11.55 3.86
C PRO A 270 -20.85 10.16 4.43
N GLN A 271 -21.25 9.90 5.67
CA GLN A 271 -21.02 8.59 6.29
C GLN A 271 -21.67 7.48 5.47
N SER A 272 -20.87 6.50 5.03
CA SER A 272 -21.34 5.36 4.25
C SER A 272 -20.91 4.06 4.92
N LYS A 273 -21.91 3.26 5.32
CA LYS A 273 -21.69 1.93 5.89
C LYS A 273 -21.01 1.01 4.88
N VAL A 274 -21.38 1.08 3.60
CA VAL A 274 -20.82 0.24 2.54
C VAL A 274 -19.33 0.51 2.39
N ILE A 275 -18.93 1.78 2.22
CA ILE A 275 -17.52 2.16 2.10
C ILE A 275 -16.74 1.73 3.34
N ASN A 276 -17.28 2.02 4.53
CA ASN A 276 -16.61 1.71 5.79
C ASN A 276 -16.48 0.19 6.05
N THR A 277 -17.41 -0.62 5.54
CA THR A 277 -17.35 -2.09 5.63
C THR A 277 -16.33 -2.62 4.63
N VAL A 278 -16.41 -2.25 3.35
CA VAL A 278 -15.46 -2.72 2.31
C VAL A 278 -14.02 -2.34 2.66
N ALA A 279 -13.79 -1.10 3.14
CA ALA A 279 -12.46 -0.63 3.50
C ALA A 279 -11.82 -1.37 4.69
N GLN A 280 -12.59 -2.11 5.50
CA GLN A 280 -12.02 -2.97 6.56
C GLN A 280 -11.15 -4.08 5.97
N SER A 281 -11.48 -4.54 4.77
CA SER A 281 -10.82 -5.66 4.13
C SER A 281 -9.67 -5.28 3.22
N CYS A 282 -9.35 -3.99 3.05
CA CYS A 282 -8.24 -3.59 2.16
C CYS A 282 -6.91 -4.26 2.53
N PHE A 283 -6.59 -4.39 3.81
CA PHE A 283 -5.35 -5.07 4.21
C PHE A 283 -5.43 -6.59 3.97
N GLY A 284 -6.57 -7.22 4.28
CA GLY A 284 -6.82 -8.63 3.97
C GLY A 284 -6.72 -8.93 2.47
N VAL A 285 -7.20 -8.02 1.61
CA VAL A 285 -7.03 -8.13 0.15
C VAL A 285 -5.56 -8.28 -0.21
N LEU A 286 -4.67 -7.44 0.34
CA LEU A 286 -3.22 -7.56 0.14
C LEU A 286 -2.67 -8.88 0.68
N GLN A 287 -3.11 -9.30 1.86
CA GLN A 287 -2.67 -10.57 2.45
C GLN A 287 -3.08 -11.79 1.62
N ILE A 288 -4.16 -11.70 0.83
CA ILE A 288 -4.63 -12.79 -0.01
C ILE A 288 -3.94 -12.80 -1.38
N HIS A 289 -4.10 -11.76 -2.21
CA HIS A 289 -3.67 -11.83 -3.62
C HIS A 289 -2.16 -11.76 -3.83
N ALA A 290 -1.41 -11.35 -2.81
CA ALA A 290 0.04 -11.18 -2.87
C ALA A 290 0.78 -12.01 -1.81
N ASN A 291 0.12 -12.99 -1.20
CA ASN A 291 0.60 -13.72 -0.02
C ASN A 291 2.01 -14.31 -0.16
N SER A 292 2.20 -15.17 -1.15
CA SER A 292 3.41 -15.97 -1.37
C SER A 292 3.78 -16.03 -2.86
N ASP A 293 4.94 -16.61 -3.18
CA ASP A 293 5.31 -16.87 -4.58
C ASP A 293 4.36 -17.87 -5.24
N ALA A 294 3.90 -18.90 -4.52
CA ALA A 294 2.85 -19.78 -5.03
C ALA A 294 1.56 -19.04 -5.37
N MET A 295 1.10 -18.14 -4.50
CA MET A 295 -0.06 -17.30 -4.80
C MET A 295 0.18 -16.45 -6.05
N ARG A 296 1.37 -15.87 -6.20
CA ARG A 296 1.68 -15.04 -7.37
C ARG A 296 1.70 -15.86 -8.66
N GLN A 297 2.31 -17.04 -8.64
CA GLN A 297 2.34 -17.95 -9.77
C GLN A 297 0.92 -18.42 -10.12
N TRP A 298 0.18 -18.93 -9.13
CA TRP A 298 -1.15 -19.49 -9.34
C TRP A 298 -2.14 -18.44 -9.85
N LEU A 299 -2.23 -17.29 -9.17
CA LEU A 299 -3.25 -16.29 -9.50
C LEU A 299 -2.96 -15.59 -10.83
N TRP A 300 -1.75 -15.08 -11.00
CA TRP A 300 -1.45 -14.15 -12.11
C TRP A 300 -1.03 -14.86 -13.40
N LYS A 301 -0.41 -16.04 -13.30
CA LYS A 301 0.10 -16.78 -14.46
C LYS A 301 -0.78 -17.97 -14.78
N ASP A 302 -1.02 -18.87 -13.84
CA ASP A 302 -1.69 -20.14 -14.16
C ASP A 302 -3.21 -19.95 -14.32
N MET A 303 -3.85 -19.21 -13.42
CA MET A 303 -5.30 -18.99 -13.42
C MET A 303 -5.71 -17.91 -14.42
N LEU A 304 -5.07 -16.73 -14.37
CA LEU A 304 -5.45 -15.60 -15.22
C LEU A 304 -4.71 -15.55 -16.57
N ASN A 305 -3.56 -16.21 -16.68
CA ASN A 305 -2.69 -16.20 -17.87
C ASN A 305 -2.58 -14.81 -18.51
N VAL A 306 -2.23 -13.81 -17.70
CA VAL A 306 -2.23 -12.41 -18.14
C VAL A 306 -1.28 -12.18 -19.31
N GLU A 307 -0.10 -12.81 -19.29
CA GLU A 307 0.85 -12.75 -20.40
C GLU A 307 0.24 -13.27 -21.70
N GLY A 308 -0.46 -14.40 -21.66
CA GLY A 308 -1.20 -14.93 -22.82
C GLY A 308 -2.34 -14.02 -23.31
N GLN A 309 -2.90 -13.17 -22.44
CA GLN A 309 -3.92 -12.19 -22.81
C GLN A 309 -3.36 -10.88 -23.38
N TYR A 310 -2.03 -10.69 -23.40
CA TYR A 310 -1.39 -9.46 -23.88
C TYR A 310 -1.76 -9.11 -25.32
N HIS A 311 -1.86 -10.12 -26.20
CA HIS A 311 -2.22 -9.96 -27.61
C HIS A 311 -3.73 -10.07 -27.89
N SER A 312 -4.56 -10.29 -26.87
CA SER A 312 -6.01 -10.40 -27.07
C SER A 312 -6.64 -9.05 -27.37
N ASP A 313 -7.64 -8.97 -28.26
CA ASP A 313 -8.35 -7.70 -28.54
C ASP A 313 -9.07 -7.12 -27.32
N ASN A 314 -9.33 -7.95 -26.30
CA ASN A 314 -10.06 -7.60 -25.09
C ASN A 314 -9.16 -7.39 -23.86
N TYR A 315 -7.85 -7.19 -24.05
CA TYR A 315 -6.87 -7.09 -22.95
C TYR A 315 -7.26 -6.05 -21.89
N VAL A 316 -7.85 -4.91 -22.29
CA VAL A 316 -8.32 -3.85 -21.38
C VAL A 316 -9.51 -4.30 -20.54
N LEU A 317 -10.51 -4.92 -21.16
CA LEU A 317 -11.70 -5.36 -20.44
C LEU A 317 -11.36 -6.51 -19.50
N TYR A 318 -10.55 -7.46 -19.98
CA TYR A 318 -10.12 -8.62 -19.20
C TYR A 318 -9.34 -8.22 -17.96
N SER A 319 -8.38 -7.29 -18.07
CA SER A 319 -7.61 -6.82 -16.92
C SER A 319 -8.49 -6.10 -15.89
N LEU A 320 -9.39 -5.21 -16.33
CA LEU A 320 -10.29 -4.48 -15.44
C LEU A 320 -11.24 -5.41 -14.70
N LEU A 321 -11.86 -6.37 -15.41
CA LEU A 321 -12.73 -7.38 -14.79
C LEU A 321 -11.95 -8.27 -13.81
N SER A 322 -10.72 -8.66 -14.15
CA SER A 322 -9.86 -9.47 -13.27
C SER A 322 -9.52 -8.72 -11.98
N ILE A 323 -9.07 -7.46 -12.09
CA ILE A 323 -8.72 -6.62 -10.93
C ILE A 323 -9.93 -6.44 -10.00
N LEU A 324 -11.10 -6.11 -10.56
CA LEU A 324 -12.33 -5.96 -9.79
C LEU A 324 -12.76 -7.28 -9.14
N SER A 325 -12.70 -8.39 -9.89
CA SER A 325 -13.06 -9.72 -9.38
C SER A 325 -12.17 -10.14 -8.23
N ILE A 326 -10.84 -9.99 -8.36
CA ILE A 326 -9.88 -10.28 -7.29
C ILE A 326 -10.19 -9.43 -6.05
N TYR A 327 -10.40 -8.12 -6.22
CA TYR A 327 -10.71 -7.24 -5.10
C TYR A 327 -11.99 -7.65 -4.37
N ILE A 328 -13.06 -7.96 -5.13
CA ILE A 328 -14.36 -8.38 -4.58
C ILE A 328 -14.23 -9.72 -3.86
N VAL A 329 -13.65 -10.74 -4.49
CA VAL A 329 -13.50 -12.08 -3.92
C VAL A 329 -12.67 -12.02 -2.64
N CYS A 330 -11.50 -11.37 -2.67
CA CYS A 330 -10.66 -11.22 -1.49
C CYS A 330 -11.36 -10.43 -0.38
N THR A 331 -12.15 -9.41 -0.72
CA THR A 331 -12.96 -8.68 0.27
C THR A 331 -13.98 -9.59 0.92
N VAL A 332 -14.71 -10.41 0.15
CA VAL A 332 -15.71 -11.35 0.70
C VAL A 332 -15.05 -12.37 1.61
N VAL A 333 -13.95 -12.99 1.18
CA VAL A 333 -13.17 -13.94 2.00
C VAL A 333 -12.75 -13.30 3.31
N ASP A 334 -12.26 -12.06 3.25
CA ASP A 334 -11.80 -11.37 4.44
C ASP A 334 -12.93 -10.94 5.39
N GLN A 335 -14.09 -10.53 4.87
CA GLN A 335 -15.26 -10.26 5.70
C GLN A 335 -15.72 -11.52 6.45
N LEU A 336 -15.68 -12.69 5.80
CA LEU A 336 -15.98 -13.96 6.46
C LEU A 336 -14.97 -14.25 7.57
N ARG A 337 -13.66 -14.06 7.33
CA ARG A 337 -12.62 -14.19 8.35
C ARG A 337 -12.86 -13.25 9.54
N ILE A 338 -13.20 -11.98 9.27
CA ILE A 338 -13.49 -10.99 10.32
C ILE A 338 -14.69 -11.42 11.17
N ILE A 339 -15.76 -11.90 10.53
CA ILE A 339 -17.01 -12.26 11.22
C ILE A 339 -16.86 -13.58 11.99
N CYS A 340 -16.30 -14.60 11.35
CA CYS A 340 -16.26 -15.97 11.88
C CYS A 340 -15.08 -16.21 12.83
N LEU A 341 -13.97 -15.50 12.67
CA LEU A 341 -12.73 -15.76 13.43
C LEU A 341 -12.30 -14.56 14.26
N GLU A 342 -12.12 -13.38 13.65
CA GLU A 342 -11.59 -12.22 14.39
C GLU A 342 -12.53 -11.76 15.51
N LYS A 343 -13.81 -11.52 15.21
CA LYS A 343 -14.77 -11.03 16.21
C LYS A 343 -14.92 -12.00 17.40
N PRO A 344 -15.10 -13.33 17.20
CA PRO A 344 -15.14 -14.28 18.31
C PRO A 344 -13.85 -14.34 19.12
N LEU A 345 -12.69 -14.37 18.45
CA LEU A 345 -11.38 -14.41 19.12
C LEU A 345 -11.18 -13.21 20.04
N PHE A 346 -11.40 -11.99 19.54
CA PHE A 346 -11.20 -10.80 20.36
C PHE A 346 -12.26 -10.64 21.44
N LYS A 347 -13.50 -11.11 21.22
CA LYS A 347 -14.51 -11.17 22.30
C LYS A 347 -14.07 -12.10 23.43
N TYR A 348 -13.38 -13.20 23.12
CA TYR A 348 -12.82 -14.12 24.11
C TYR A 348 -11.60 -13.53 24.85
N LEU A 349 -10.69 -12.87 24.12
CA LEU A 349 -9.51 -12.22 24.72
C LEU A 349 -9.90 -11.07 25.65
N ASP A 350 -10.87 -10.23 25.25
CA ASP A 350 -11.42 -9.14 26.06
C ASP A 350 -11.99 -9.68 27.39
N LYS A 351 -12.72 -10.81 27.35
CA LYS A 351 -13.28 -11.45 28.57
C LYS A 351 -12.21 -11.93 29.55
N ARG A 352 -10.99 -12.20 29.08
CA ARG A 352 -9.88 -12.67 29.91
C ARG A 352 -8.92 -11.55 30.34
N GLY A 353 -9.22 -10.29 30.00
CA GLY A 353 -8.39 -9.14 30.37
C GLY A 353 -7.06 -9.04 29.62
N TRP A 354 -6.93 -9.72 28.46
CA TRP A 354 -5.70 -9.65 27.64
C TRP A 354 -5.64 -8.38 26.78
N THR A 355 -6.80 -7.76 26.52
CA THR A 355 -6.98 -6.59 25.65
C THR A 355 -8.08 -5.70 26.17
#